data_AF-A0A2A4YRZ0-F1
#
_entry.id   AF-A0A2A4YRZ0-F1
#
_cell.length_a   1.000
_cell.length_b   1.000
_cell.length_c   1.000
_cell.angle_alpha   90.00
_cell.angle_beta   90.00
_cell.angle_gamma   90.00
#
_symmetry.space_group_name_H-M   'P 1'
#
loop_
_entity.id
_entity.type
_entity.pdbx_description
1 polymer ?
#
loop_
_entity_poly.entity_id
_entity_poly.type
_entity_poly.pdbx_seq_one_letter_code
_entity_poly.pdbx_strand_id
1 'polypeptide(L)'
;MEVKEEKRPIWGIDKYLHFVVLGLSTLNLLQLFLTPFNYIDLNEICSILLSLVGLFSFWLIYKNKHGGELTIFIWSILQFVIFINYPSYSIDLSQGFSIPIGITSESSIYGYTDRQVSFSINIVAGILTSAAYFRLRNKKDYMELIFTPKSIENIDVFTSKILKAYSFGKDKRMLILAYTSESKSYAIQVNKNHKLDFIDSEIEYLLYEIDTKRIKEESLKPYDFKQLGNIKITPPNT
;
A
#
# COMPACT_ATOMS: atom_id res chain seq x y z
N MET A 1 0.15 30.82 -5.88
CA MET A 1 0.06 29.76 -4.85
C MET A 1 0.72 28.52 -5.41
N GLU A 2 1.78 28.03 -4.79
CA GLU A 2 2.50 26.83 -5.25
C GLU A 2 1.72 25.55 -4.92
N VAL A 3 1.80 24.56 -5.80
CA VAL A 3 1.24 23.23 -5.65
C VAL A 3 2.35 22.32 -5.13
N LYS A 4 2.18 21.70 -3.95
CA LYS A 4 3.24 20.92 -3.29
C LYS A 4 2.94 19.43 -3.34
N GLU A 5 3.96 18.61 -3.66
CA GLU A 5 3.81 17.16 -3.71
C GLU A 5 3.34 16.61 -2.35
N GLU A 6 2.30 15.78 -2.36
CA GLU A 6 1.84 15.08 -1.18
C GLU A 6 2.85 13.97 -0.84
N LYS A 7 3.44 14.08 0.36
CA LYS A 7 4.36 13.05 0.84
C LYS A 7 3.62 11.73 0.98
N ARG A 8 4.03 10.73 0.21
CA ARG A 8 3.58 9.35 0.41
C ARG A 8 4.25 8.80 1.66
N PRO A 9 3.51 8.10 2.53
CA PRO A 9 4.12 7.42 3.65
C PRO A 9 5.06 6.31 3.15
N ILE A 10 6.17 6.13 3.85
CA ILE A 10 7.01 4.92 3.80
C ILE A 10 7.51 4.59 2.38
N TRP A 11 8.28 5.51 1.77
CA TRP A 11 9.12 5.31 0.56
C TRP A 11 8.57 4.42 -0.57
N GLY A 12 7.25 4.38 -0.79
CA GLY A 12 6.62 3.58 -1.84
C GLY A 12 6.49 2.08 -1.53
N ILE A 13 6.68 1.63 -0.28
CA ILE A 13 6.50 0.22 0.13
C ILE A 13 5.11 -0.29 -0.21
N ASP A 14 4.10 0.57 -0.08
CA ASP A 14 2.72 0.29 -0.50
C ASP A 14 2.64 -0.30 -1.91
N LYS A 15 3.46 0.17 -2.86
CA LYS A 15 3.46 -0.32 -4.25
C LYS A 15 3.93 -1.77 -4.37
N TYR A 16 4.94 -2.14 -3.60
CA TYR A 16 5.60 -3.45 -3.66
C TYR A 16 5.12 -4.43 -2.59
N LEU A 17 4.16 -4.02 -1.76
CA LEU A 17 3.68 -4.76 -0.59
C LEU A 17 3.32 -6.22 -0.88
N HIS A 18 2.68 -6.49 -2.02
CA HIS A 18 2.30 -7.84 -2.43
C HIS A 18 3.51 -8.74 -2.74
N PHE A 19 4.58 -8.20 -3.34
CA PHE A 19 5.83 -8.93 -3.54
C PHE A 19 6.57 -9.16 -2.22
N VAL A 20 6.52 -8.17 -1.31
CA VAL A 20 7.09 -8.31 0.03
C VAL A 20 6.39 -9.44 0.78
N VAL A 21 5.06 -9.47 0.80
CA VAL A 21 4.26 -10.55 1.41
C VAL A 21 4.55 -11.91 0.78
N LEU A 22 4.64 -11.98 -0.56
CA LEU A 22 4.98 -13.21 -1.29
C LEU A 22 6.35 -13.75 -0.89
N GLY A 23 7.39 -12.91 -0.98
CA GLY A 23 8.76 -13.31 -0.70
C GLY A 23 8.89 -13.84 0.73
N LEU A 24 8.29 -13.13 1.67
CA LEU A 24 8.39 -13.49 3.08
C LEU A 24 7.59 -14.74 3.45
N SER A 25 6.41 -14.92 2.85
CA SER A 25 5.62 -16.15 3.01
C SER A 25 6.32 -17.37 2.39
N THR A 26 7.00 -17.18 1.25
CA THR A 26 7.77 -18.24 0.59
C THR A 26 9.00 -18.64 1.41
N LEU A 27 9.73 -17.66 1.94
CA LEU A 27 10.92 -17.89 2.77
C LEU A 27 10.58 -18.65 4.05
N ASN A 28 9.48 -18.29 4.72
CA ASN A 28 9.05 -18.98 5.93
C ASN A 28 8.72 -20.46 5.64
N LEU A 29 7.93 -20.73 4.59
CA LEU A 29 7.62 -22.10 4.19
C LEU A 29 8.90 -22.89 3.86
N LEU A 30 9.81 -22.30 3.07
CA LEU A 30 11.06 -22.95 2.69
C LEU A 30 11.85 -23.39 3.93
N GLN A 31 11.99 -22.52 4.93
CA GLN A 31 12.71 -22.86 6.14
C GLN A 31 11.99 -23.94 6.95
N LEU A 32 10.69 -23.81 7.17
CA LEU A 32 9.91 -24.82 7.90
C LEU A 32 10.05 -26.21 7.26
N PHE A 33 10.07 -26.29 5.92
CA PHE A 33 10.32 -27.54 5.20
C PHE A 33 11.76 -28.06 5.28
N LEU A 34 12.74 -27.20 5.54
CA LEU A 34 14.16 -27.58 5.65
C LEU A 34 14.58 -27.95 7.08
N THR A 35 13.78 -27.62 8.09
CA THR A 35 13.98 -28.05 9.47
C THR A 35 13.66 -29.55 9.60
N PRO A 36 14.53 -30.38 10.19
CA PRO A 36 14.24 -31.81 10.36
C PRO A 36 12.97 -31.99 11.21
N PHE A 37 11.96 -32.66 10.65
CA PHE A 37 10.66 -32.94 11.25
C PHE A 37 10.79 -33.74 12.57
N ASN A 38 11.05 -33.05 13.66
CA ASN A 38 10.86 -33.59 15.01
C ASN A 38 9.75 -32.78 15.66
N TYR A 39 8.52 -33.31 15.57
CA TYR A 39 7.27 -32.79 16.14
C TYR A 39 6.85 -31.38 15.68
N ILE A 40 5.85 -31.35 14.79
CA ILE A 40 5.15 -30.12 14.44
C ILE A 40 4.32 -29.66 15.64
N ASP A 41 4.69 -28.55 16.27
CA ASP A 41 3.87 -27.88 17.29
C ASP A 41 2.79 -27.00 16.64
N LEU A 42 1.74 -26.66 17.39
CA LEU A 42 0.64 -25.79 16.99
C LEU A 42 1.13 -24.46 16.39
N ASN A 43 2.26 -23.95 16.88
CA ASN A 43 2.86 -22.71 16.43
C ASN A 43 3.41 -22.80 15.00
N GLU A 44 4.02 -23.93 14.64
CA GLU A 44 4.48 -24.19 13.27
C GLU A 44 3.28 -24.32 12.33
N ILE A 45 2.19 -24.96 12.77
CA ILE A 45 0.94 -25.02 12.00
C ILE A 45 0.38 -23.61 11.76
N CYS A 46 0.31 -22.78 12.80
CA CYS A 46 -0.12 -21.38 12.68
C CYS A 46 0.76 -20.59 11.71
N SER A 47 2.08 -20.79 11.76
CA SER A 47 3.05 -20.15 10.87
C SER A 47 2.89 -20.58 9.40
N ILE A 48 2.68 -21.88 9.15
CA ILE A 48 2.38 -22.43 7.82
C ILE A 48 1.08 -21.82 7.28
N LEU A 49 0.01 -21.85 8.08
CA LEU A 49 -1.31 -21.32 7.68
C LEU A 49 -1.21 -19.83 7.34
N LEU A 50 -0.50 -19.04 8.16
CA LEU A 50 -0.28 -17.63 7.90
C LEU A 50 0.49 -17.40 6.61
N SER A 51 1.50 -18.20 6.32
CA SER A 51 2.27 -18.12 5.06
C SER A 51 1.42 -18.47 3.85
N LEU A 52 0.58 -19.51 3.95
CA LEU A 52 -0.37 -19.87 2.91
C LEU A 52 -1.38 -18.74 2.64
N VAL A 53 -1.85 -18.04 3.68
CA VAL A 53 -2.69 -16.84 3.53
C VAL A 53 -1.94 -15.72 2.79
N GLY A 54 -0.65 -15.53 3.08
CA GLY A 54 0.19 -14.57 2.38
C GLY A 54 0.33 -14.90 0.88
N LEU A 55 0.62 -16.15 0.54
CA LEU A 55 0.65 -16.63 -0.86
C LEU A 55 -0.71 -16.46 -1.55
N PHE A 56 -1.80 -16.80 -0.86
CA PHE A 56 -3.15 -16.64 -1.37
C PHE A 56 -3.49 -15.16 -1.63
N SER A 57 -3.07 -14.26 -0.75
CA SER A 57 -3.27 -12.82 -0.92
C SER A 57 -2.57 -12.28 -2.19
N PHE A 58 -1.34 -12.74 -2.46
CA PHE A 58 -0.62 -12.42 -3.68
C PHE A 58 -1.35 -12.97 -4.92
N TRP A 59 -1.80 -14.22 -4.86
CA TRP A 59 -2.56 -14.83 -5.96
C TRP A 59 -3.85 -14.05 -6.27
N LEU A 60 -4.59 -13.61 -5.25
CA LEU A 60 -5.77 -12.76 -5.43
C LEU A 60 -5.44 -11.44 -6.14
N ILE A 61 -4.36 -10.76 -5.73
CA ILE A 61 -3.91 -9.52 -6.36
C ILE A 61 -3.47 -9.77 -7.80
N TYR A 62 -2.67 -10.82 -8.04
CA TYR A 62 -2.20 -11.20 -9.37
C TYR A 62 -3.37 -11.50 -10.32
N LYS A 63 -4.44 -12.11 -9.81
CA LYS A 63 -5.67 -12.38 -10.57
C LYS A 63 -6.66 -11.22 -10.60
N ASN A 64 -6.28 -10.04 -10.12
CA ASN A 64 -7.14 -8.85 -9.99
C ASN A 64 -8.48 -9.15 -9.28
N LYS A 65 -8.47 -10.08 -8.32
CA LYS A 65 -9.67 -10.45 -7.54
C LYS A 65 -9.88 -9.50 -6.38
N HIS A 66 -11.15 -9.27 -6.04
CA HIS A 66 -11.53 -8.53 -4.86
C HIS A 66 -11.00 -9.23 -3.59
N GLY A 67 -10.64 -8.43 -2.58
CA GLY A 67 -10.21 -8.94 -1.28
C GLY A 67 -8.69 -9.07 -1.10
N GLY A 68 -7.88 -9.14 -2.16
CA GLY A 68 -6.42 -9.34 -2.03
C GLY A 68 -5.73 -8.33 -1.10
N GLU A 69 -6.02 -7.04 -1.24
CA GLU A 69 -5.51 -5.98 -0.36
C GLU A 69 -5.96 -6.11 1.10
N LEU A 70 -7.21 -6.53 1.31
CA LEU A 70 -7.75 -6.76 2.65
C LEU A 70 -7.09 -7.98 3.29
N THR A 71 -6.84 -9.04 2.52
CA THR A 71 -6.12 -10.22 2.97
C THR A 71 -4.68 -9.86 3.37
N ILE A 72 -3.97 -9.03 2.60
CA ILE A 72 -2.64 -8.51 3.00
C ILE A 72 -2.72 -7.73 4.33
N PHE A 73 -3.74 -6.90 4.50
CA PHE A 73 -3.92 -6.13 5.73
C PHE A 73 -4.17 -7.02 6.95
N ILE A 74 -5.10 -7.97 6.84
CA ILE A 74 -5.38 -8.95 7.91
C ILE A 74 -4.14 -9.79 8.21
N TRP A 75 -3.47 -10.27 7.17
CA TRP A 75 -2.24 -11.02 7.29
C TRP A 75 -1.18 -10.22 8.06
N SER A 76 -1.00 -8.93 7.75
CA SER A 76 -0.03 -8.05 8.44
C SER A 76 -0.39 -7.83 9.92
N ILE A 77 -1.68 -7.79 10.27
CA ILE A 77 -2.15 -7.72 11.67
C ILE A 77 -1.86 -9.04 12.41
N LEU A 78 -2.12 -10.18 11.78
CA LEU A 78 -1.90 -11.49 12.42
C LEU A 78 -0.42 -11.74 12.72
N GLN A 79 0.49 -11.19 11.90
CA GLN A 79 1.94 -11.18 12.16
C GLN A 79 2.30 -10.49 13.49
N PHE A 80 1.57 -9.45 13.91
CA PHE A 80 1.76 -8.83 15.22
C PHE A 80 1.36 -9.75 16.37
N VAL A 81 0.22 -10.43 16.23
CA VAL A 81 -0.35 -11.29 17.29
C VAL A 81 0.53 -12.51 17.52
N ILE A 82 1.03 -13.12 16.45
CA ILE A 82 1.87 -14.32 16.55
C ILE A 82 3.24 -13.98 17.17
N PHE A 83 3.86 -12.86 16.79
CA PHE A 83 5.14 -12.44 17.37
C PHE A 83 5.08 -12.19 18.88
N ILE A 84 4.04 -11.51 19.38
CA ILE A 84 3.91 -11.17 20.81
C ILE A 84 3.88 -12.44 21.67
N ASN A 85 3.29 -13.52 21.17
CA ASN A 85 3.10 -14.73 21.95
C ASN A 85 4.25 -15.75 21.81
N TYR A 86 5.07 -15.65 20.75
CA TYR A 86 6.05 -16.71 20.41
C TYR A 86 7.38 -16.15 19.84
N PRO A 87 8.22 -15.50 20.65
CA PRO A 87 9.42 -14.80 20.20
C PRO A 87 10.59 -15.70 19.75
N SER A 88 10.49 -17.03 19.88
CA SER A 88 11.59 -18.00 19.71
C SER A 88 11.60 -18.79 18.39
N TYR A 89 10.69 -18.54 17.45
CA TYR A 89 10.68 -19.21 16.14
C TYR A 89 11.50 -18.46 15.07
N SER A 90 12.28 -19.20 14.28
CA SER A 90 13.47 -18.66 13.61
C SER A 90 13.26 -18.00 12.23
N ILE A 91 12.12 -18.14 11.56
CA ILE A 91 11.72 -17.23 10.46
C ILE A 91 10.24 -16.91 10.57
N ASP A 92 9.96 -16.02 11.50
CA ASP A 92 8.76 -15.20 11.46
C ASP A 92 9.09 -13.94 10.62
N LEU A 93 8.08 -13.34 9.99
CA LEU A 93 8.21 -12.05 9.31
C LEU A 93 8.60 -10.90 10.25
N SER A 94 8.64 -11.19 11.54
CA SER A 94 9.10 -10.31 12.59
C SER A 94 10.57 -10.00 12.62
N GLN A 95 11.44 -10.80 12.00
CA GLN A 95 12.89 -10.62 12.16
C GLN A 95 13.66 -10.49 10.84
N GLY A 96 13.04 -10.01 9.75
CA GLY A 96 13.84 -9.41 8.67
C GLY A 96 14.70 -8.25 9.19
N PHE A 97 14.16 -7.51 10.18
CA PHE A 97 14.83 -6.56 11.06
C PHE A 97 13.93 -6.36 12.30
N SER A 98 13.88 -7.31 13.23
CA SER A 98 13.35 -6.99 14.55
C SER A 98 14.49 -6.35 15.34
N ILE A 99 14.29 -5.10 15.72
CA ILE A 99 15.10 -4.52 16.78
C ILE A 99 14.31 -4.87 18.05
N PRO A 100 14.83 -5.72 18.94
CA PRO A 100 14.17 -6.00 20.21
C PRO A 100 14.17 -4.72 21.04
N ILE A 101 13.10 -3.93 20.94
CA ILE A 101 12.81 -2.82 21.84
C ILE A 101 11.74 -3.34 22.78
N GLY A 102 12.14 -3.64 24.02
CA GLY A 102 11.24 -4.21 25.00
C GLY A 102 11.65 -3.97 26.44
N ILE A 103 10.66 -3.93 27.32
CA ILE A 103 10.85 -3.90 28.77
C ILE A 103 10.68 -5.34 29.25
N THR A 104 11.71 -5.89 29.88
CA THR A 104 11.61 -7.14 30.64
C THR A 104 11.22 -6.78 32.06
N SER A 105 10.02 -7.16 32.47
CA SER A 105 9.63 -7.11 33.89
C SER A 105 9.80 -8.50 34.48
N GLU A 106 10.60 -8.59 35.53
CA GLU A 106 10.78 -9.80 36.32
C GLU A 106 9.99 -9.65 37.61
N SER A 107 9.03 -10.55 37.84
CA SER A 107 8.40 -10.70 39.16
C SER A 107 8.93 -11.97 39.81
N SER A 108 9.57 -11.83 40.97
CA SER A 108 10.01 -12.95 41.79
C SER A 108 9.03 -13.20 42.93
N ILE A 109 8.61 -14.45 43.11
CA ILE A 109 7.92 -14.91 44.32
C ILE A 109 8.81 -15.98 44.97
N TYR A 110 9.18 -15.78 46.24
CA TYR A 110 10.09 -16.65 47.00
C TYR A 110 11.47 -16.93 46.34
N GLY A 111 12.03 -15.94 45.63
CA GLY A 111 13.36 -16.09 45.01
C GLY A 111 13.37 -16.90 43.71
N TYR A 112 12.20 -17.35 43.23
CA TYR A 112 12.04 -17.94 41.91
C TYR A 112 11.44 -16.92 40.96
N THR A 113 12.02 -16.80 39.76
CA THR A 113 11.50 -15.98 38.68
C THR A 113 10.19 -16.61 38.18
N ASP A 114 9.05 -16.02 38.53
CA ASP A 114 7.73 -16.61 38.29
C ASP A 114 7.17 -16.20 36.90
N ARG A 115 7.49 -14.98 36.44
CA ARG A 115 7.16 -14.50 35.09
C ARG A 115 8.22 -13.53 34.57
N GLN A 116 8.72 -13.80 33.39
CA GLN A 116 9.40 -12.83 32.53
C GLN A 116 8.39 -12.37 31.48
N VAL A 117 7.91 -11.13 31.61
CA VAL A 117 7.07 -10.53 30.56
C VAL A 117 7.99 -9.70 29.67
N SER A 118 8.27 -10.20 28.47
CA SER A 118 8.97 -9.45 27.43
C SER A 118 7.94 -8.84 26.48
N PHE A 119 7.85 -7.51 26.46
CA PHE A 119 7.08 -6.82 25.42
C PHE A 119 8.00 -6.53 24.24
N SER A 120 7.92 -7.30 23.16
CA SER A 120 8.66 -7.07 21.93
C SER A 120 7.74 -6.49 20.86
N ILE A 121 8.19 -5.45 20.14
CA ILE A 121 7.45 -4.87 19.00
C ILE A 121 8.11 -5.26 17.68
N ASN A 122 7.32 -5.81 16.77
CA ASN A 122 7.73 -6.06 15.40
C ASN A 122 7.55 -4.78 14.55
N ILE A 123 8.60 -3.94 14.50
CA ILE A 123 8.59 -2.67 13.76
C ILE A 123 8.31 -2.88 12.27
N VAL A 124 8.83 -3.98 11.69
CA VAL A 124 8.60 -4.33 10.28
C VAL A 124 7.12 -4.62 10.03
N ALA A 125 6.45 -5.42 10.88
CA ALA A 125 5.01 -5.60 10.80
C ALA A 125 4.24 -4.29 10.99
N GLY A 126 4.75 -3.35 11.79
CA GLY A 126 4.16 -2.00 11.92
C GLY A 126 4.26 -1.18 10.64
N ILE A 127 5.42 -1.21 10.00
CA ILE A 127 5.63 -0.56 8.70
C ILE A 127 4.72 -1.20 7.64
N LEU A 128 4.68 -2.53 7.57
CA LEU A 128 3.85 -3.27 6.59
C LEU A 128 2.36 -3.06 6.84
N THR A 129 1.91 -3.09 8.09
CA THR A 129 0.51 -2.82 8.45
C THR A 129 0.12 -1.40 8.12
N SER A 130 1.00 -0.42 8.38
CA SER A 130 0.77 0.98 8.00
C SER A 130 0.69 1.14 6.48
N ALA A 131 1.59 0.48 5.73
CA ALA A 131 1.58 0.48 4.28
C ALA A 131 0.33 -0.23 3.71
N ALA A 132 -0.06 -1.36 4.30
CA ALA A 132 -1.26 -2.11 3.94
C ALA A 132 -2.53 -1.30 4.20
N TYR A 133 -2.64 -0.66 5.36
CA TYR A 133 -3.74 0.24 5.69
C TYR A 133 -3.80 1.42 4.71
N PHE A 134 -2.66 2.05 4.43
CA PHE A 134 -2.58 3.16 3.48
C PHE A 134 -3.02 2.73 2.08
N ARG A 135 -2.55 1.57 1.60
CA ARG A 135 -2.94 1.01 0.31
C ARG A 135 -4.42 0.64 0.26
N LEU A 136 -4.96 0.05 1.32
CA LEU A 136 -6.38 -0.27 1.42
C LEU A 136 -7.26 1.00 1.38
N ARG A 137 -6.88 2.03 2.13
CA ARG A 137 -7.57 3.33 2.17
C ARG A 137 -7.49 4.08 0.83
N ASN A 138 -6.38 3.95 0.12
CA ASN A 138 -6.12 4.64 -1.14
C ASN A 138 -6.11 3.68 -2.34
N LYS A 139 -6.85 2.57 -2.28
CA LYS A 139 -6.84 1.51 -3.31
C LYS A 139 -7.01 2.05 -4.73
N LYS A 140 -7.84 3.08 -4.88
CA LYS A 140 -8.17 3.75 -6.15
C LYS A 140 -6.95 4.40 -6.82
N ASP A 141 -5.97 4.88 -6.04
CA ASP A 141 -4.74 5.47 -6.59
C ASP A 141 -3.89 4.44 -7.34
N TYR A 142 -4.10 3.15 -7.07
CA TYR A 142 -3.38 2.03 -7.67
C TYR A 142 -4.20 1.33 -8.76
N MET A 143 -5.46 1.70 -8.94
CA MET A 143 -6.33 1.17 -9.99
C MET A 143 -6.02 1.85 -11.32
N GLU A 144 -6.15 1.08 -12.40
CA GLU A 144 -6.18 1.63 -13.75
C GLU A 144 -7.58 2.19 -14.00
N LEU A 145 -7.68 3.45 -14.36
CA LEU A 145 -8.95 4.15 -14.55
C LEU A 145 -9.12 4.49 -16.04
N ILE A 146 -10.37 4.48 -16.51
CA ILE A 146 -10.72 4.85 -17.87
C ILE A 146 -11.12 6.32 -17.87
N PHE A 147 -10.53 7.10 -18.77
CA PHE A 147 -10.76 8.53 -18.92
C PHE A 147 -11.45 8.81 -20.26
N THR A 148 -12.65 9.40 -20.19
CA THR A 148 -13.48 9.69 -21.37
C THR A 148 -13.63 11.20 -21.54
N PRO A 149 -13.07 11.80 -22.60
CA PRO A 149 -13.22 13.23 -22.90
C PRO A 149 -14.66 13.57 -23.26
N LYS A 150 -15.15 14.72 -22.77
CA LYS A 150 -16.50 15.22 -23.09
C LYS A 150 -16.50 16.40 -24.06
N SER A 151 -15.53 17.30 -23.91
CA SER A 151 -15.47 18.58 -24.63
C SER A 151 -14.08 18.91 -25.17
N ILE A 152 -13.19 17.91 -25.23
CA ILE A 152 -11.80 18.11 -25.64
C ILE A 152 -11.60 17.51 -27.02
N GLU A 153 -11.35 18.37 -28.00
CA GLU A 153 -11.00 17.95 -29.36
C GLU A 153 -9.59 17.34 -29.37
N ASN A 154 -9.41 16.25 -30.13
CA ASN A 154 -8.13 15.56 -30.33
C ASN A 154 -7.56 14.82 -29.12
N ILE A 155 -8.39 14.44 -28.15
CA ILE A 155 -8.02 13.47 -27.11
C ILE A 155 -8.97 12.29 -27.20
N ASP A 156 -8.42 11.10 -27.41
CA ASP A 156 -9.17 9.85 -27.40
C ASP A 156 -9.37 9.34 -25.97
N VAL A 157 -10.24 8.34 -25.81
CA VAL A 157 -10.39 7.60 -24.54
C VAL A 157 -9.07 6.92 -24.21
N PHE A 158 -8.60 7.08 -22.97
CA PHE A 158 -7.33 6.49 -22.53
C PHE A 158 -7.46 5.87 -21.14
N THR A 159 -6.63 4.87 -20.86
CA THR A 159 -6.49 4.30 -19.51
C THR A 159 -5.25 4.85 -18.83
N SER A 160 -5.35 5.12 -17.54
CA SER A 160 -4.20 5.61 -16.77
C SER A 160 -4.30 5.26 -15.29
N LYS A 161 -3.14 5.19 -14.64
CA LYS A 161 -2.99 5.11 -13.18
C LYS A 161 -2.58 6.46 -12.61
N ILE A 162 -2.78 6.67 -11.32
CA ILE A 162 -2.35 7.90 -10.63
C ILE A 162 -0.88 7.76 -10.22
N LEU A 163 -0.03 8.63 -10.78
CA LEU A 163 1.42 8.62 -10.56
C LEU A 163 1.81 9.42 -9.32
N LYS A 164 1.32 10.66 -9.20
CA LYS A 164 1.64 11.60 -8.12
C LYS A 164 0.42 12.40 -7.72
N ALA A 165 0.42 12.90 -6.50
CA ALA A 165 -0.59 13.83 -6.00
C ALA A 165 0.11 15.09 -5.51
N TYR A 166 -0.44 16.26 -5.85
CA TYR A 166 0.01 17.55 -5.36
C TYR A 166 -1.15 18.26 -4.68
N SER A 167 -0.92 18.80 -3.49
CA SER A 167 -1.93 19.55 -2.75
C SER A 167 -1.81 21.05 -3.02
N PHE A 168 -2.95 21.73 -3.13
CA PHE A 168 -3.00 23.19 -3.21
C PHE A 168 -4.30 23.72 -2.60
N GLY A 169 -4.19 24.81 -1.83
CA GLY A 169 -5.33 25.28 -1.04
C GLY A 169 -5.68 24.34 0.11
N LYS A 170 -6.81 24.60 0.76
CA LYS A 170 -7.31 23.75 1.86
C LYS A 170 -7.94 22.45 1.35
N ASP A 171 -8.64 22.52 0.21
CA ASP A 171 -9.55 21.45 -0.24
C ASP A 171 -9.30 20.97 -1.67
N LYS A 172 -8.16 21.29 -2.30
CA LYS A 172 -7.88 20.85 -3.68
C LYS A 172 -6.58 20.05 -3.77
N ARG A 173 -6.57 19.10 -4.71
CA ARG A 173 -5.38 18.36 -5.10
C ARG A 173 -5.37 18.12 -6.60
N MET A 174 -4.17 18.07 -7.17
CA MET A 174 -3.88 17.67 -8.54
C MET A 174 -3.37 16.23 -8.54
N LEU A 175 -3.98 15.35 -9.32
CA LEU A 175 -3.51 13.97 -9.50
C LEU A 175 -2.88 13.86 -10.88
N ILE A 176 -1.58 13.54 -10.91
CA ILE A 176 -0.83 13.32 -12.14
C ILE A 176 -1.13 11.91 -12.65
N LEU A 177 -1.44 11.81 -13.94
CA LEU A 177 -1.76 10.57 -14.64
C LEU A 177 -0.47 9.96 -15.21
N ALA A 178 -0.38 8.64 -15.23
CA ALA A 178 0.75 7.89 -15.80
C ALA A 178 0.85 7.98 -17.34
N TYR A 179 -0.21 8.41 -18.02
CA TYR A 179 -0.20 8.55 -19.48
C TYR A 179 0.77 9.66 -19.93
N THR A 180 1.67 9.31 -20.85
CA THR A 180 2.70 10.20 -21.41
C THR A 180 2.59 10.20 -22.93
N SER A 181 2.51 11.39 -23.54
CA SER A 181 2.58 11.58 -25.00
C SER A 181 3.76 12.47 -25.34
N GLU A 182 4.82 11.90 -25.95
CA GLU A 182 6.08 12.48 -26.49
C GLU A 182 6.78 13.69 -25.79
N SER A 183 6.28 14.19 -24.65
CA SER A 183 6.80 15.30 -23.82
C SER A 183 5.76 15.83 -22.81
N LYS A 184 4.50 15.38 -22.91
CA LYS A 184 3.38 15.86 -22.12
C LYS A 184 2.83 14.76 -21.21
N SER A 185 2.34 15.19 -20.06
CA SER A 185 1.59 14.37 -19.14
C SER A 185 0.30 15.09 -18.75
N TYR A 186 -0.65 14.32 -18.25
CA TYR A 186 -1.94 14.84 -17.89
C TYR A 186 -2.14 14.86 -16.38
N ALA A 187 -2.98 15.77 -15.91
CA ALA A 187 -3.39 15.82 -14.51
C ALA A 187 -4.85 16.20 -14.37
N ILE A 188 -5.46 15.75 -13.28
CA ILE A 188 -6.84 16.09 -12.94
C ILE A 188 -6.89 16.86 -11.63
N GLN A 189 -7.77 17.86 -11.58
CA GLN A 189 -8.10 18.52 -10.32
C GLN A 189 -9.23 17.77 -9.63
N VAL A 190 -9.03 17.44 -8.36
CA VAL A 190 -10.06 16.82 -7.52
C VAL A 190 -10.14 17.52 -6.16
N ASN A 191 -11.28 17.40 -5.50
CA ASN A 191 -11.42 17.87 -4.12
C ASN A 191 -10.66 16.91 -3.17
N LYS A 192 -9.94 17.47 -2.20
CA LYS A 192 -9.17 16.72 -1.20
C LYS A 192 -10.08 15.86 -0.32
N ASN A 193 -11.28 16.36 -0.01
CA ASN A 193 -12.23 15.71 0.90
C ASN A 193 -13.19 14.76 0.19
N HIS A 194 -13.25 14.79 -1.14
CA HIS A 194 -14.01 13.77 -1.87
C HIS A 194 -13.24 12.46 -1.83
N LYS A 195 -13.89 11.43 -1.26
CA LYS A 195 -13.53 10.05 -1.61
C LYS A 195 -13.59 9.94 -3.13
N LEU A 196 -12.51 9.49 -3.75
CA LEU A 196 -12.45 9.23 -5.20
C LEU A 196 -13.25 7.96 -5.49
N ASP A 197 -14.54 8.00 -5.20
CA ASP A 197 -15.33 6.81 -5.35
C ASP A 197 -15.51 6.53 -6.85
N PHE A 198 -15.44 7.54 -7.75
CA PHE A 198 -15.59 7.39 -9.21
C PHE A 198 -16.79 6.49 -9.61
N ILE A 199 -17.72 6.25 -8.69
CA ILE A 199 -18.92 5.42 -8.85
C ILE A 199 -19.97 6.22 -9.62
N ASP A 200 -19.97 7.54 -9.42
CA ASP A 200 -20.87 8.44 -10.10
C ASP A 200 -20.28 8.89 -11.45
N SER A 201 -20.79 8.28 -12.51
CA SER A 201 -20.40 8.57 -13.90
C SER A 201 -20.78 9.98 -14.37
N GLU A 202 -21.48 10.77 -13.55
CA GLU A 202 -21.88 12.14 -13.87
C GLU A 202 -20.87 13.19 -13.41
N ILE A 203 -19.97 12.85 -12.48
CA ILE A 203 -18.96 13.79 -11.98
C ILE A 203 -17.93 14.10 -13.08
N GLU A 204 -17.77 15.39 -13.36
CA GLU A 204 -16.79 15.89 -14.32
C GLU A 204 -15.54 16.41 -13.62
N TYR A 205 -14.39 16.11 -14.20
CA TYR A 205 -13.09 16.52 -13.70
C TYR A 205 -12.39 17.39 -14.73
N LEU A 206 -11.74 18.46 -14.26
CA LEU A 206 -10.92 19.32 -15.10
C LEU A 206 -9.59 18.62 -15.42
N LEU A 207 -9.32 18.45 -16.71
CA LEU A 207 -8.07 17.93 -17.25
C LEU A 207 -7.10 19.07 -17.56
N TYR A 208 -5.85 18.85 -17.18
CA TYR A 208 -4.72 19.74 -17.42
C TYR A 208 -3.59 18.98 -18.11
N GLU A 209 -2.86 19.67 -18.99
CA GLU A 209 -1.61 19.25 -19.59
C GLU A 209 -0.42 19.86 -18.82
N ILE A 210 0.64 19.08 -18.64
CA ILE A 210 1.88 19.47 -17.95
C ILE A 210 3.07 18.91 -18.72
N ASP A 211 4.15 19.68 -18.84
CA ASP A 211 5.43 19.18 -19.37
C ASP A 211 6.00 18.09 -18.44
N THR A 212 6.28 16.91 -19.01
CA THR A 212 6.80 15.75 -18.27
C THR A 212 8.09 16.06 -17.52
N LYS A 213 8.92 16.99 -18.01
CA LYS A 213 10.15 17.42 -17.33
C LYS A 213 9.89 18.03 -15.95
N ARG A 214 8.78 18.74 -15.79
CA ARG A 214 8.42 19.46 -14.56
C ARG A 214 7.92 18.54 -13.45
N ILE A 215 7.41 17.35 -13.78
CA ILE A 215 6.85 16.39 -12.81
C ILE A 215 7.90 15.88 -11.80
N LYS A 216 9.19 16.03 -12.11
CA LYS A 216 10.28 15.70 -11.19
C LYS A 216 10.43 16.71 -10.05
N GLU A 217 9.83 17.89 -10.17
CA GLU A 217 9.91 18.93 -9.15
C GLU A 217 8.95 18.65 -7.98
N GLU A 218 9.40 18.97 -6.76
CA GLU A 218 8.60 18.82 -5.53
C GLU A 218 7.49 19.86 -5.41
N SER A 219 7.62 20.96 -6.16
CA SER A 219 6.67 22.06 -6.21
C SER A 219 6.43 22.48 -7.65
N LEU A 220 5.17 22.67 -8.00
CA LEU A 220 4.76 23.18 -9.31
C LEU A 220 4.04 24.51 -9.12
N LYS A 221 4.13 25.39 -10.11
CA LYS A 221 3.41 26.66 -10.12
C LYS A 221 2.12 26.51 -10.96
N PRO A 222 1.07 27.29 -10.68
CA PRO A 222 -0.20 27.15 -11.39
C PRO A 222 -0.11 27.33 -12.91
N TYR A 223 0.83 28.15 -13.37
CA TYR A 223 1.07 28.36 -14.80
C TYR A 223 1.80 27.21 -15.50
N ASP A 224 2.23 26.18 -14.74
CA ASP A 224 2.80 24.96 -15.32
C ASP A 224 1.72 24.01 -15.85
N PHE A 225 0.44 24.31 -15.58
CA PHE A 225 -0.71 23.53 -15.97
C PHE A 225 -1.50 24.27 -17.06
N LYS A 226 -1.68 23.62 -18.21
CA LYS A 226 -2.57 24.13 -19.27
C LYS A 226 -3.90 23.40 -19.21
N GLN A 227 -4.98 24.11 -18.88
CA GLN A 227 -6.32 23.52 -18.85
C GLN A 227 -6.75 23.10 -20.28
N LEU A 228 -7.25 21.87 -20.41
CA LEU A 228 -7.74 21.33 -21.69
C LEU A 228 -9.26 21.27 -21.75
N GLY A 229 -9.91 20.84 -20.66
CA GLY A 229 -11.38 20.73 -20.60
C GLY A 229 -11.84 19.69 -19.58
N ASN A 230 -13.03 19.14 -19.79
CA ASN A 230 -13.66 18.21 -18.85
C ASN A 230 -13.56 16.76 -19.31
N ILE A 231 -13.35 15.86 -18.36
CA ILE A 231 -13.33 14.42 -18.56
C ILE A 231 -14.20 13.70 -17.54
N LYS A 232 -14.66 12.52 -17.92
CA LYS A 232 -15.29 11.55 -17.03
C LYS A 232 -14.31 10.44 -16.69
N ILE A 233 -14.40 9.93 -15.47
CA ILE A 233 -13.54 8.86 -14.96
C ILE A 233 -14.42 7.70 -14.56
N THR A 234 -14.17 6.52 -15.12
CA THR A 234 -14.86 5.29 -14.73
C THR A 234 -13.86 4.25 -14.24
N PRO A 235 -14.24 3.41 -13.24
CA PRO A 235 -13.44 2.26 -12.87
C PRO A 235 -13.32 1.28 -14.06
N PRO A 236 -12.25 0.48 -14.13
CA PRO A 236 -12.14 -0.57 -15.12
C PRO A 236 -13.27 -1.57 -14.86
N ASN A 237 -13.98 -2.00 -15.91
CA ASN A 237 -15.07 -2.96 -15.79
C ASN A 237 -14.59 -4.18 -14.99
N THR A 238 -15.20 -4.39 -13.81
CA THR A 238 -14.99 -5.58 -12.96
C THR A 238 -15.93 -6.69 -13.36
#